data_AF-A0AA39G0L8-F1
#
_entry.id   AF-A0AA39G0L8-F1
#
_cell.length_a   1.000
_cell.length_b   1.000
_cell.length_c   1.000
_cell.angle_alpha   90.00
_cell.angle_beta   90.00
_cell.angle_gamma   90.00
#
_symmetry.space_group_name_H-M   'P 1'
#
loop_
_entity.id
_entity.type
_entity.pdbx_description
1 polymer ?
#
loop_
_entity_poly.entity_id
_entity_poly.type
_entity_poly.pdbx_seq_one_letter_code
_entity_poly.pdbx_strand_id
1 'polypeptide(L)'
;MGLEDYKELVATSAMICTMGHMLSGTLVCRNICKKGTSDEFDAKPFVGGIGLGIVMLQYAFILKDSVMITVNVFGFLTSIAYIAVFYAYAVNKNTIVGLVGKTIGLAAIFLAYANFEHPDKIEFRFGLLTTVLLFLLISSPLMNLGQVIRTKCTEVLPFPLIAMGTIVSSQWLLYGIIVNNNFIIFQNIVGFMLHIAQLSLFVIFPSKPAAITSKTNDRKKE
;
A
#
# COMPACT_ATOMS: atom_id res chain seq x y z
N MET A 1 -11.55 -29.67 -13.18
CA MET A 1 -10.52 -28.82 -12.54
C MET A 1 -11.28 -27.74 -11.79
N GLY A 2 -11.18 -27.74 -10.47
CA GLY A 2 -11.82 -26.74 -9.60
C GLY A 2 -10.91 -25.53 -9.42
N LEU A 3 -11.44 -24.43 -8.90
CA LEU A 3 -10.65 -23.22 -8.64
C LEU A 3 -9.50 -23.46 -7.64
N GLU A 4 -9.70 -24.42 -6.73
CA GLU A 4 -8.71 -24.84 -5.72
C GLU A 4 -7.44 -25.42 -6.33
N ASP A 5 -7.52 -26.05 -7.51
CA ASP A 5 -6.36 -26.63 -8.21
C ASP A 5 -5.33 -25.55 -8.61
N TYR A 6 -5.75 -24.28 -8.68
CA TYR A 6 -4.91 -23.14 -9.02
C TYR A 6 -4.40 -22.36 -7.80
N LYS A 7 -4.71 -22.81 -6.57
CA LYS A 7 -4.38 -22.09 -5.33
C LYS A 7 -2.92 -21.67 -5.27
N GLU A 8 -1.99 -22.60 -5.45
CA GLU A 8 -0.55 -22.31 -5.35
C GLU A 8 -0.10 -21.33 -6.43
N LEU A 9 -0.55 -21.53 -7.68
CA LEU A 9 -0.21 -20.64 -8.79
C LEU A 9 -0.69 -19.20 -8.53
N VAL A 10 -1.96 -19.04 -8.13
CA VAL A 10 -2.54 -17.72 -7.82
C VAL A 10 -1.82 -17.09 -6.64
N ALA A 11 -1.56 -17.86 -5.58
CA ALA A 11 -0.88 -17.39 -4.38
C ALA A 11 0.56 -16.93 -4.65
N THR A 12 1.34 -17.74 -5.36
CA THR A 12 2.72 -17.41 -5.75
C THR A 12 2.74 -16.19 -6.66
N SER A 13 1.82 -16.10 -7.62
CA SER A 13 1.69 -14.95 -8.51
C SER A 13 1.36 -13.67 -7.73
N ALA A 14 0.36 -13.71 -6.84
CA ALA A 14 -0.01 -12.59 -5.97
C ALA A 14 1.17 -12.13 -5.10
N MET A 15 1.87 -13.09 -4.49
CA MET A 15 3.03 -12.84 -3.64
C MET A 15 4.15 -12.13 -4.41
N ILE A 16 4.58 -12.68 -5.56
CA ILE A 16 5.67 -12.10 -6.36
C ILE A 16 5.31 -10.69 -6.85
N CYS A 17 4.10 -10.51 -7.38
CA CYS A 17 3.63 -9.20 -7.84
C CYS A 17 3.57 -8.18 -6.69
N THR A 18 3.13 -8.60 -5.50
CA THR A 18 3.08 -7.73 -4.33
C THR A 18 4.47 -7.32 -3.87
N MET A 19 5.42 -8.25 -3.81
CA MET A 19 6.82 -7.95 -3.48
C MET A 19 7.42 -6.96 -4.48
N GLY A 20 7.19 -7.17 -5.78
CA GLY A 20 7.60 -6.23 -6.83
C GLY A 20 6.95 -4.85 -6.67
N HIS A 21 5.68 -4.80 -6.32
CA HIS A 21 4.96 -3.55 -6.07
C HIS A 21 5.51 -2.80 -4.84
N MET A 22 5.84 -3.51 -3.76
CA MET A 22 6.45 -2.94 -2.54
C MET A 22 7.83 -2.31 -2.82
N LEU A 23 8.57 -2.83 -3.82
CA LEU A 23 9.86 -2.27 -4.21
C LEU A 23 9.78 -0.90 -4.90
N SER A 24 8.58 -0.42 -5.22
CA SER A 24 8.37 0.93 -5.80
C SER A 24 8.91 2.06 -4.92
N GLY A 25 8.94 1.88 -3.60
CA GLY A 25 9.52 2.83 -2.66
C GLY A 25 11.01 3.10 -2.87
N THR A 26 11.73 2.17 -3.53
CA THR A 26 13.14 2.31 -3.88
C THR A 26 13.38 3.54 -4.76
N LEU A 27 12.41 3.90 -5.62
CA LEU A 27 12.51 5.10 -6.45
C LEU A 27 12.50 6.39 -5.60
N VAL A 28 11.70 6.42 -4.54
CA VAL A 28 11.67 7.52 -3.57
C VAL A 28 13.00 7.59 -2.82
N CYS A 29 13.48 6.47 -2.28
CA CYS A 29 14.78 6.41 -1.60
C CYS A 29 15.93 6.85 -2.50
N ARG A 30 15.93 6.44 -3.78
CA ARG A 30 16.93 6.89 -4.75
C ARG A 30 16.87 8.41 -4.95
N ASN A 31 15.68 9.00 -4.99
CA ASN A 31 15.54 10.45 -5.11
C ASN A 31 16.01 11.18 -3.85
N ILE A 32 15.76 10.64 -2.66
CA ILE A 32 16.29 11.15 -1.38
C ILE A 32 17.82 11.16 -1.41
N CYS A 33 18.45 10.04 -1.76
CA CYS A 33 19.91 9.95 -1.83
C CYS A 33 20.51 10.94 -2.84
N LYS A 34 19.84 11.16 -3.98
CA LYS A 34 20.27 12.12 -5.01
C LYS A 34 20.14 13.57 -4.55
N LYS A 35 19.08 13.91 -3.82
CA LYS A 35 18.86 15.27 -3.31
C LYS A 35 19.67 15.57 -2.04
N GLY A 36 20.10 14.54 -1.32
CA GLY A 36 20.82 14.70 -0.05
C GLY A 36 19.93 15.12 1.12
N THR A 37 18.61 15.07 0.98
CA THR A 37 17.64 15.38 2.04
C THR A 37 16.35 14.56 1.87
N SER A 38 15.74 14.16 2.98
CA SER A 38 14.43 13.48 2.98
C SER A 38 13.25 14.40 3.25
N ASP A 39 13.47 15.66 3.63
CA ASP A 39 12.41 16.54 4.19
C ASP A 39 11.35 16.97 3.15
N GLU A 40 11.66 16.84 1.86
CA GLU A 40 10.71 17.09 0.76
C GLU A 40 9.79 15.90 0.48
N PHE A 41 10.02 14.76 1.13
CA PHE A 41 9.27 13.52 0.92
C PHE A 41 8.47 13.17 2.17
N ASP A 42 7.24 12.69 2.00
CA ASP A 42 6.44 12.24 3.13
C ASP A 42 6.91 10.86 3.61
N ALA A 43 7.36 10.77 4.85
CA ALA A 43 7.77 9.53 5.49
C ALA A 43 6.58 8.67 5.96
N LYS A 44 5.38 9.26 6.11
CA LYS A 44 4.20 8.56 6.67
C LYS A 44 3.81 7.29 5.94
N PRO A 45 3.84 7.19 4.59
CA PRO A 45 3.52 5.94 3.91
C PRO A 45 4.46 4.79 4.31
N PHE A 46 5.75 5.09 4.50
CA PHE A 46 6.77 4.12 4.89
C PHE A 46 6.64 3.72 6.36
N VAL A 47 6.38 4.69 7.25
CA VAL A 47 6.13 4.39 8.67
C VAL A 47 4.83 3.60 8.84
N GLY A 48 3.78 3.97 8.10
CA GLY A 48 2.53 3.22 8.03
C GLY A 48 2.74 1.78 7.58
N GLY A 49 3.64 1.55 6.63
CA GLY A 49 4.06 0.21 6.20
C GLY A 49 4.68 -0.64 7.32
N ILE A 50 5.46 -0.04 8.23
CA ILE A 50 5.97 -0.72 9.44
C ILE A 50 4.79 -1.14 10.33
N GLY A 51 3.92 -0.19 10.70
CA GLY A 51 2.81 -0.46 11.62
C GLY A 51 1.82 -1.48 11.08
N LEU A 52 1.35 -1.26 9.85
CA LEU A 52 0.42 -2.17 9.18
C LEU A 52 1.08 -3.53 8.91
N GLY A 53 2.37 -3.57 8.56
CA GLY A 53 3.12 -4.80 8.35
C GLY A 53 3.20 -5.67 9.61
N ILE A 54 3.45 -5.07 10.78
CA ILE A 54 3.45 -5.79 12.08
C ILE A 54 2.07 -6.42 12.34
N VAL A 55 1.01 -5.62 12.20
CA VAL A 55 -0.36 -6.07 12.50
C VAL A 55 -0.82 -7.11 11.47
N MET A 56 -0.56 -6.91 10.18
CA MET A 56 -0.90 -7.89 9.15
C MET A 56 -0.11 -9.19 9.30
N LEU A 57 1.15 -9.13 9.75
CA LEU A 57 1.93 -10.33 10.04
C LEU A 57 1.34 -11.13 11.20
N GLN A 58 0.88 -10.45 12.26
CA GLN A 58 0.15 -11.11 13.34
C GLN A 58 -1.14 -11.78 12.82
N TYR A 59 -1.87 -11.13 11.93
CA TYR A 59 -3.06 -11.71 11.31
C TYR A 59 -2.72 -12.94 10.46
N ALA A 60 -1.64 -12.89 9.68
CA ALA A 60 -1.16 -14.01 8.90
C ALA A 60 -0.77 -15.22 9.77
N PHE A 61 -0.18 -15.00 10.95
CA PHE A 61 0.09 -16.05 11.93
C PHE A 61 -1.18 -16.64 12.52
N ILE A 62 -2.19 -15.82 12.83
CA ILE A 62 -3.51 -16.30 13.30
C ILE A 62 -4.14 -17.21 12.24
N LEU A 63 -4.09 -16.81 10.97
CA LEU A 63 -4.62 -17.59 9.83
C LEU A 63 -3.75 -18.81 9.46
N LYS A 64 -2.53 -18.91 9.97
CA LYS A 64 -1.51 -19.90 9.56
C LYS A 64 -1.26 -19.91 8.04
N ASP A 65 -1.33 -18.75 7.42
CA ASP A 65 -1.19 -18.57 5.97
C ASP A 65 0.26 -18.21 5.61
N SER A 66 1.00 -19.19 5.07
CA SER A 66 2.42 -19.03 4.72
C SER A 66 2.67 -17.98 3.63
N VAL A 67 1.71 -17.76 2.73
CA VAL A 67 1.82 -16.80 1.62
C VAL A 67 1.70 -15.39 2.19
N MET A 68 0.69 -15.18 3.05
CA MET A 68 0.52 -13.91 3.77
C MET A 68 1.69 -13.63 4.72
N ILE A 69 2.23 -14.63 5.40
CA ILE A 69 3.42 -14.45 6.26
C ILE A 69 4.58 -13.96 5.40
N THR A 70 4.89 -14.66 4.30
CA THR A 70 6.04 -14.36 3.45
C THR A 70 5.96 -12.94 2.86
N VAL A 71 4.81 -12.55 2.33
CA VAL A 71 4.64 -11.21 1.73
C VAL A 71 4.72 -10.09 2.77
N ASN A 72 4.16 -10.29 3.97
CA ASN A 72 4.18 -9.28 5.03
C ASN A 72 5.56 -9.15 5.68
N VAL A 73 6.31 -10.25 5.85
CA VAL A 73 7.72 -10.19 6.28
C VAL A 73 8.54 -9.39 5.28
N PHE A 74 8.40 -9.66 3.98
CA PHE A 74 9.10 -8.91 2.95
C PHE A 74 8.75 -7.42 2.97
N GLY A 75 7.46 -7.09 3.06
CA GLY A 75 6.98 -5.71 3.13
C GLY A 75 7.46 -4.96 4.37
N PHE A 76 7.49 -5.64 5.52
CA PHE A 76 8.01 -5.10 6.77
C PHE A 76 9.51 -4.80 6.69
N LEU A 77 10.33 -5.76 6.22
CA LEU A 77 11.77 -5.57 6.04
C LEU A 77 12.08 -4.46 5.03
N THR A 78 11.32 -4.41 3.93
CA THR A 78 11.45 -3.36 2.91
C THR A 78 11.13 -1.99 3.49
N SER A 79 10.08 -1.89 4.32
CA SER A 79 9.69 -0.64 4.99
C SER A 79 10.73 -0.19 6.03
N ILE A 80 11.36 -1.12 6.77
CA ILE A 80 12.50 -0.82 7.64
C ILE A 80 13.66 -0.23 6.83
N ALA A 81 14.02 -0.86 5.71
CA ALA A 81 15.10 -0.37 4.85
C ALA A 81 14.80 1.04 4.32
N TYR A 82 13.57 1.33 3.91
CA TYR A 82 13.17 2.67 3.48
C TYR A 82 13.24 3.69 4.59
N ILE A 83 12.74 3.37 5.79
CA ILE A 83 12.84 4.26 6.95
C ILE A 83 14.29 4.51 7.36
N ALA A 84 15.19 3.53 7.22
CA ALA A 84 16.61 3.74 7.45
C ALA A 84 17.20 4.80 6.51
N VAL A 85 16.82 4.78 5.22
CA VAL A 85 17.22 5.82 4.26
C VAL A 85 16.64 7.18 4.64
N PHE A 86 15.35 7.25 4.97
CA PHE A 86 14.73 8.50 5.45
C PHE A 86 15.46 9.06 6.68
N TYR A 87 15.75 8.22 7.66
CA TYR A 87 16.46 8.63 8.87
C TYR A 87 17.89 9.13 8.59
N ALA A 88 18.60 8.49 7.66
CA ALA A 88 19.97 8.88 7.29
C ALA A 88 20.04 10.29 6.67
N TYR A 89 19.00 10.68 5.92
CA TYR A 89 18.94 11.96 5.21
C TYR A 89 17.97 12.99 5.83
N ALA A 90 17.39 12.69 7.00
CA ALA A 90 16.50 13.61 7.70
C ALA A 90 17.28 14.73 8.39
N VAL A 91 16.82 15.96 8.25
CA VAL A 91 17.36 17.10 9.00
C VAL A 91 16.96 16.98 10.47
N ASN A 92 15.69 16.65 10.73
CA ASN A 92 15.17 16.40 12.07
C ASN A 92 14.83 14.92 12.31
N LYS A 93 15.83 14.18 12.77
CA LYS A 93 15.74 12.75 13.10
C LYS A 93 14.70 12.43 14.17
N ASN A 94 14.44 13.36 15.10
CA ASN A 94 13.47 13.16 16.19
C ASN A 94 12.04 13.06 15.66
N THR A 95 11.72 13.74 14.56
CA THR A 95 10.41 13.62 13.90
C THR A 95 10.18 12.19 13.40
N ILE A 96 11.18 11.60 12.73
CA ILE A 96 11.10 10.22 12.21
C ILE A 96 11.02 9.22 13.36
N VAL A 97 11.90 9.35 14.37
CA VAL A 97 11.90 8.48 15.55
C VAL A 97 10.58 8.57 16.31
N GLY A 98 10.03 9.76 16.50
CA GLY A 98 8.75 9.96 17.17
C GLY A 98 7.59 9.33 16.40
N LEU A 99 7.58 9.42 15.06
CA LEU A 99 6.54 8.83 14.22
C LEU A 99 6.62 7.29 14.24
N VAL A 100 7.83 6.74 14.13
CA VAL A 100 8.07 5.29 14.24
C VAL A 100 7.70 4.78 15.63
N GLY A 101 8.13 5.47 16.69
CA GLY A 101 7.83 5.10 18.07
C GLY A 101 6.33 5.06 18.37
N LYS A 102 5.57 6.07 17.93
CA LYS A 102 4.09 6.06 18.05
C LYS A 102 3.46 4.89 17.29
N THR A 103 3.98 4.60 16.11
CA THR A 103 3.46 3.51 15.25
C THR A 103 3.74 2.14 15.85
N ILE A 104 4.96 1.90 16.35
CA ILE A 104 5.33 0.68 17.07
C ILE A 104 4.53 0.55 18.36
N GLY A 105 4.36 1.65 19.12
CA GLY A 105 3.56 1.65 20.34
C GLY A 105 2.11 1.25 20.08
N LEU A 106 1.49 1.79 19.03
CA LEU A 106 0.14 1.41 18.62
C LEU A 106 0.07 -0.06 18.16
N ALA A 107 1.03 -0.51 17.35
CA ALA A 107 1.10 -1.90 16.90
C ALA A 107 1.26 -2.86 18.09
N ALA A 108 2.08 -2.50 19.09
CA ALA A 108 2.28 -3.29 20.30
C ALA A 108 0.99 -3.45 21.11
N ILE A 109 0.12 -2.44 21.17
CA ILE A 109 -1.21 -2.55 21.79
C ILE A 109 -2.06 -3.61 21.08
N PHE A 110 -2.05 -3.62 19.74
CA PHE A 110 -2.79 -4.63 18.97
C PHE A 110 -2.21 -6.04 19.13
N LEU A 111 -0.88 -6.17 19.20
CA LEU A 111 -0.23 -7.45 19.50
C LEU A 111 -0.59 -7.95 20.90
N ALA A 112 -0.58 -7.07 21.90
CA ALA A 112 -0.99 -7.41 23.26
C ALA A 112 -2.46 -7.89 23.27
N TYR A 113 -3.36 -7.14 22.62
CA TYR A 113 -4.76 -7.54 22.44
C TYR A 113 -4.90 -8.95 21.83
N ALA A 114 -4.09 -9.28 20.81
CA ALA A 114 -4.13 -10.60 20.18
C ALA A 114 -3.81 -11.76 21.14
N ASN A 115 -3.04 -11.50 22.21
CA ASN A 115 -2.70 -12.50 23.21
C ASN A 115 -3.76 -12.65 24.31
N PHE A 116 -4.60 -11.65 24.53
CA PHE A 116 -5.66 -11.66 25.55
C PHE A 116 -7.03 -12.07 25.02
N GLU A 117 -7.25 -11.95 23.71
CA GLU A 117 -8.52 -12.29 23.10
C GLU A 117 -8.76 -13.80 23.08
N HIS A 118 -10.04 -14.20 23.10
CA HIS A 118 -10.41 -15.61 23.05
C HIS A 118 -10.00 -16.25 21.71
N PRO A 119 -9.39 -17.45 21.70
CA PRO A 119 -8.96 -18.12 20.47
C PRO A 119 -10.05 -18.30 19.41
N ASP A 120 -11.30 -18.47 19.82
CA ASP A 120 -12.43 -18.62 18.90
C ASP A 120 -12.88 -17.31 18.23
N LYS A 121 -12.47 -16.16 18.77
CA LYS A 121 -12.91 -14.82 18.33
C LYS A 121 -11.79 -14.03 17.65
N ILE A 122 -10.54 -14.39 17.92
CA ILE A 122 -9.39 -13.61 17.47
C ILE A 122 -9.32 -13.51 15.95
N GLU A 123 -9.58 -14.59 15.21
CA GLU A 123 -9.51 -14.55 13.74
C GLU A 123 -10.46 -13.49 13.15
N PHE A 124 -11.72 -13.51 13.56
CA PHE A 124 -12.72 -12.55 13.05
C PHE A 124 -12.43 -11.11 13.52
N ARG A 125 -12.19 -10.91 14.83
CA ARG A 125 -12.01 -9.57 15.39
C ARG A 125 -10.73 -8.91 14.90
N PHE A 126 -9.67 -9.69 14.77
CA PHE A 126 -8.39 -9.20 14.26
C PHE A 126 -8.45 -8.95 12.74
N GLY A 127 -9.18 -9.77 11.98
CA GLY A 127 -9.49 -9.51 10.57
C GLY A 127 -10.26 -8.19 10.36
N LEU A 128 -11.23 -7.89 11.23
CA LEU A 128 -11.93 -6.61 11.20
C LEU A 128 -10.97 -5.45 11.52
N LEU A 129 -10.13 -5.61 12.54
CA LEU A 129 -9.14 -4.62 12.95
C LEU A 129 -8.14 -4.30 11.84
N THR A 130 -7.57 -5.32 11.20
CA THR A 130 -6.61 -5.13 10.09
C THR A 130 -7.27 -4.47 8.88
N THR A 131 -8.53 -4.81 8.60
CA THR A 131 -9.33 -4.17 7.54
C THR A 131 -9.52 -2.68 7.78
N VAL A 132 -9.91 -2.30 8.99
CA VAL A 132 -10.09 -0.87 9.35
C VAL A 132 -8.77 -0.12 9.23
N LEU A 133 -7.68 -0.68 9.75
CA LEU A 133 -6.35 -0.04 9.66
C LEU A 133 -5.86 0.10 8.23
N LEU A 134 -6.07 -0.91 7.38
CA LEU A 134 -5.75 -0.85 5.96
C LEU A 134 -6.51 0.30 5.29
N PHE A 135 -7.81 0.44 5.54
CA PHE A 135 -8.65 1.49 4.96
C PHE A 135 -8.28 2.89 5.43
N LEU A 136 -7.89 3.04 6.70
CA LEU A 136 -7.33 4.29 7.20
C LEU A 136 -6.03 4.67 6.47
N LEU A 137 -5.17 3.70 6.15
CA LEU A 137 -3.92 3.94 5.43
C LEU A 137 -4.16 4.36 3.97
N ILE A 138 -5.14 3.75 3.28
CA ILE A 138 -5.46 4.08 1.89
C ILE A 138 -6.38 5.31 1.73
N SER A 139 -6.64 6.05 2.81
CA SER A 139 -7.41 7.30 2.77
C SER A 139 -6.77 8.40 1.89
N SER A 140 -5.44 8.44 1.83
CA SER A 140 -4.71 9.42 0.99
C SER A 140 -4.95 9.22 -0.52
N PRO A 141 -4.85 7.99 -1.08
CA PRO A 141 -5.31 7.72 -2.45
C PRO A 141 -6.75 8.17 -2.77
N LEU A 142 -7.69 8.07 -1.81
CA LEU A 142 -9.05 8.60 -1.99
C LEU A 142 -9.06 10.13 -2.11
N MET A 143 -8.26 10.82 -1.30
CA MET A 143 -8.09 12.28 -1.38
C MET A 143 -7.55 12.72 -2.74
N ASN A 144 -6.59 11.97 -3.29
CA ASN A 144 -6.03 12.23 -4.63
C ASN A 144 -7.10 12.14 -5.73
N LEU A 145 -8.07 11.22 -5.61
CA LEU A 145 -9.18 11.13 -6.56
C LEU A 145 -9.99 12.43 -6.58
N GLY A 146 -10.32 12.97 -5.40
CA GLY A 146 -11.01 14.25 -5.26
C GLY A 146 -10.20 15.42 -5.84
N GLN A 147 -8.87 15.40 -5.67
CA GLN A 147 -7.98 16.40 -6.27
C GLN A 147 -8.02 16.34 -7.80
N VAL A 148 -7.91 15.16 -8.40
CA VAL A 148 -7.95 14.98 -9.87
C VAL A 148 -9.29 15.45 -10.46
N ILE A 149 -10.41 15.15 -9.80
CA ILE A 149 -11.73 15.59 -10.28
C ILE A 149 -11.85 17.12 -10.27
N ARG A 150 -11.25 17.78 -9.26
CA ARG A 150 -11.22 19.24 -9.14
C ARG A 150 -10.27 19.90 -10.14
N THR A 151 -9.05 19.37 -10.27
CA THR A 151 -8.01 19.92 -11.16
C THR A 151 -8.18 19.48 -12.61
N LYS A 152 -9.04 18.49 -12.87
CA LYS A 152 -9.27 17.87 -14.19
C LYS A 152 -7.98 17.36 -14.84
N CYS A 153 -7.03 16.89 -14.02
CA CYS A 153 -5.72 16.43 -14.47
C CYS A 153 -5.17 15.32 -13.58
N THR A 154 -4.58 14.28 -14.20
CA THR A 154 -4.06 13.09 -13.49
C THR A 154 -2.58 13.18 -13.12
N GLU A 155 -1.97 14.37 -13.14
CA GLU A 155 -0.53 14.57 -12.87
C GLU A 155 -0.08 14.02 -11.51
N VAL A 156 -0.96 14.06 -10.51
CA VAL A 156 -0.69 13.57 -9.14
C VAL A 156 -0.81 12.04 -9.01
N LEU A 157 -1.32 11.34 -10.02
CA LEU A 157 -1.55 9.90 -9.97
C LEU A 157 -0.41 9.13 -10.63
N PRO A 158 0.24 8.19 -9.92
CA PRO A 158 1.30 7.36 -10.48
C PRO A 158 0.73 6.17 -11.26
N PHE A 159 0.48 6.34 -12.56
CA PHE A 159 -0.13 5.30 -13.42
C PHE A 159 0.49 3.90 -13.26
N PRO A 160 1.83 3.71 -13.31
CA PRO A 160 2.41 2.37 -13.19
C PRO A 160 2.10 1.69 -11.84
N LEU A 161 2.01 2.47 -10.76
CA LEU A 161 1.68 1.94 -9.44
C LEU A 161 0.21 1.54 -9.36
N ILE A 162 -0.69 2.34 -9.94
CA ILE A 162 -2.12 2.05 -9.94
C ILE A 162 -2.43 0.81 -10.80
N ALA A 163 -1.78 0.70 -11.98
CA ALA A 163 -1.92 -0.47 -12.83
C ALA A 163 -1.41 -1.75 -12.14
N MET A 164 -0.23 -1.70 -11.52
CA MET A 164 0.30 -2.83 -10.74
C MET A 164 -0.59 -3.15 -9.53
N GLY A 165 -1.07 -2.14 -8.82
CA GLY A 165 -1.99 -2.29 -7.69
C GLY A 165 -3.30 -2.97 -8.11
N THR A 166 -3.82 -2.67 -9.30
CA THR A 166 -5.01 -3.34 -9.87
C THR A 166 -4.76 -4.84 -10.04
N ILE A 167 -3.61 -5.21 -10.63
CA ILE A 167 -3.22 -6.61 -10.83
C ILE A 167 -3.09 -7.31 -9.47
N VAL A 168 -2.33 -6.71 -8.54
CA VAL A 168 -2.13 -7.26 -7.19
C VAL A 168 -3.47 -7.46 -6.46
N SER A 169 -4.34 -6.44 -6.43
CA SER A 169 -5.66 -6.58 -5.79
C SER A 169 -6.53 -7.63 -6.45
N SER A 170 -6.48 -7.78 -7.79
CA SER A 170 -7.23 -8.84 -8.47
C SER A 170 -6.73 -10.24 -8.13
N GLN A 171 -5.41 -10.43 -8.00
CA GLN A 171 -4.79 -11.71 -7.63
C GLN A 171 -5.13 -12.08 -6.18
N TRP A 172 -5.04 -11.12 -5.25
CA TRP A 172 -5.42 -11.36 -3.86
C TRP A 172 -6.92 -11.54 -3.66
N LEU A 173 -7.75 -10.88 -4.46
CA LEU A 173 -9.20 -11.13 -4.48
C LEU A 173 -9.48 -12.58 -4.90
N LEU A 174 -8.86 -13.03 -6.00
CA LEU A 174 -8.97 -14.42 -6.46
C LEU A 174 -8.43 -15.41 -5.42
N TYR A 175 -7.29 -15.10 -4.80
CA TYR A 175 -6.74 -15.90 -3.71
C TYR A 175 -7.70 -16.02 -2.54
N GLY A 176 -8.28 -14.90 -2.09
CA GLY A 176 -9.26 -14.85 -1.00
C GLY A 176 -10.49 -15.70 -1.27
N ILE A 177 -10.98 -15.72 -2.52
CA ILE A 177 -12.08 -16.61 -2.97
C ILE A 177 -11.66 -18.07 -2.83
N ILE A 178 -10.46 -18.44 -3.29
CA ILE A 178 -9.95 -19.82 -3.24
C ILE A 178 -9.78 -20.31 -1.80
N VAL A 179 -9.27 -19.48 -0.89
CA VAL A 179 -9.10 -19.85 0.52
C VAL A 179 -10.32 -19.56 1.39
N ASN A 180 -11.42 -19.12 0.77
CA ASN A 180 -12.68 -18.77 1.44
C ASN A 180 -12.51 -17.79 2.61
N ASN A 181 -11.65 -16.78 2.45
CA ASN A 181 -11.38 -15.77 3.48
C ASN A 181 -12.07 -14.44 3.13
N ASN A 182 -13.16 -14.16 3.84
CA ASN A 182 -13.99 -12.96 3.62
C ASN A 182 -13.25 -11.64 3.84
N PHE A 183 -12.26 -11.58 4.73
CA PHE A 183 -11.51 -10.35 4.96
C PHE A 183 -10.56 -10.05 3.80
N ILE A 184 -9.86 -11.06 3.28
CA ILE A 184 -9.00 -10.91 2.09
C ILE A 184 -9.86 -10.48 0.90
N ILE A 185 -11.01 -11.12 0.69
CA ILE A 185 -11.96 -10.78 -0.37
C ILE A 185 -12.40 -9.32 -0.24
N PHE A 186 -12.89 -8.93 0.94
CA PHE A 186 -13.44 -7.60 1.17
C PHE A 186 -12.40 -6.48 1.05
N GLN A 187 -11.20 -6.68 1.60
CA GLN A 187 -10.11 -5.71 1.48
C GLN A 187 -9.71 -5.51 0.01
N ASN A 188 -9.60 -6.60 -0.75
CA ASN A 188 -9.10 -6.55 -2.11
C ASN A 188 -10.16 -6.15 -3.14
N ILE A 189 -11.44 -6.43 -2.92
CA ILE A 189 -12.50 -5.90 -3.79
C ILE A 189 -12.58 -4.37 -3.67
N VAL A 190 -12.47 -3.82 -2.46
CA VAL A 190 -12.44 -2.36 -2.25
C VAL A 190 -11.21 -1.74 -2.90
N GLY A 191 -10.03 -2.33 -2.69
CA GLY A 191 -8.78 -1.88 -3.33
C GLY A 191 -8.86 -1.95 -4.85
N PHE A 192 -9.38 -3.04 -5.41
CA PHE A 192 -9.57 -3.22 -6.84
C PHE A 192 -10.51 -2.16 -7.43
N MET A 193 -11.67 -1.92 -6.81
CA MET A 193 -12.62 -0.89 -7.26
C MET A 193 -12.01 0.52 -7.22
N LEU A 194 -11.22 0.82 -6.18
CA LEU A 194 -10.50 2.09 -6.09
C LEU A 194 -9.48 2.25 -7.22
N HIS A 195 -8.69 1.21 -7.51
CA HIS A 195 -7.72 1.27 -8.60
C HIS A 195 -8.40 1.39 -9.96
N ILE A 196 -9.53 0.69 -10.19
CA ILE A 196 -10.32 0.84 -11.42
C ILE A 196 -10.86 2.27 -11.55
N ALA A 197 -11.36 2.87 -10.47
CA ALA A 197 -11.78 4.26 -10.47
C ALA A 197 -10.62 5.19 -10.85
N GLN A 198 -9.44 4.99 -10.27
CA GLN A 198 -8.25 5.77 -10.61
C GLN A 198 -7.81 5.57 -12.07
N LEU A 199 -7.83 4.35 -12.59
CA LEU A 199 -7.53 4.04 -14.00
C LEU A 199 -8.51 4.72 -14.95
N SER A 200 -9.81 4.75 -14.61
CA SER A 200 -10.82 5.43 -15.41
C SER A 200 -10.53 6.92 -15.56
N LEU A 201 -9.96 7.58 -14.54
CA LEU A 201 -9.61 9.00 -14.62
C LEU A 201 -8.49 9.29 -15.62
N PHE A 202 -7.56 8.35 -15.86
CA PHE A 202 -6.55 8.52 -16.91
C PHE A 202 -7.13 8.48 -18.33
N VAL A 203 -8.29 7.85 -18.50
CA VAL A 203 -9.02 7.84 -19.78
C VAL A 203 -9.82 9.13 -19.95
N ILE A 204 -10.37 9.66 -18.86
CA ILE A 204 -11.27 10.82 -18.86
C ILE A 204 -10.51 12.15 -18.87
N PHE A 205 -9.39 12.25 -18.14
CA PHE A 205 -8.65 13.49 -17.94
C PHE A 205 -7.24 13.44 -18.54
N PRO A 206 -6.74 14.58 -19.07
CA PRO A 206 -5.38 14.64 -19.60
C PRO A 206 -4.33 14.51 -18.49
N SER A 207 -3.18 13.95 -18.85
CA SER A 207 -2.04 13.78 -17.94
C SER A 207 -1.33 15.10 -17.59
N LYS A 208 -1.64 16.20 -18.28
CA LYS A 208 -1.10 17.54 -18.01
C LYS A 208 -2.21 18.60 -17.93
N PRO A 209 -2.06 19.64 -17.11
CA PRO A 209 -3.01 20.75 -17.06
C PRO A 209 -3.13 21.47 -18.41
N ALA A 210 -4.35 21.87 -18.79
CA ALA A 210 -4.63 22.53 -20.06
C ALA A 210 -3.81 23.82 -20.28
N ALA A 211 -3.49 24.56 -19.21
CA ALA A 211 -2.66 25.77 -19.26
C ALA A 211 -1.20 25.53 -19.67
N ILE A 212 -0.68 24.31 -19.50
CA ILE A 212 0.67 23.91 -19.94
C ILE A 212 0.64 23.46 -21.41
N THR A 213 -0.45 22.82 -21.82
CA THR A 213 -0.65 22.38 -23.21
C THR A 213 -0.78 23.56 -24.18
N SER A 214 -1.46 24.65 -23.79
CA SER A 214 -1.53 25.87 -24.64
C SER A 214 -0.16 26.52 -24.84
N LYS A 215 0.58 26.79 -23.76
CA LYS A 215 1.93 27.40 -23.81
C LYS A 215 2.98 26.57 -24.54
N THR A 216 2.79 25.25 -24.64
CA THR A 216 3.71 24.36 -25.38
C THR A 216 3.37 24.31 -26.86
N ASN A 217 2.09 24.40 -27.21
CA ASN A 217 1.66 24.47 -28.61
C ASN A 217 2.01 25.82 -29.25
N ASP A 218 1.95 26.92 -28.50
CA ASP A 218 2.34 28.24 -29.02
C ASP A 218 3.85 28.31 -29.29
N ARG A 219 4.69 27.75 -28.41
CA ARG A 219 6.16 27.69 -28.60
C ARG A 219 6.65 26.72 -29.68
N LYS A 220 5.79 25.82 -30.18
CA LYS A 220 6.12 24.94 -31.31
C LYS A 220 5.67 25.50 -32.66
N LYS A 221 4.95 26.62 -32.67
CA LYS A 221 4.46 27.30 -33.87
C LYS A 221 5.29 28.53 -34.26
N GLU A 222 6.23 28.94 -33.41
CA GLU A 222 7.33 29.87 -33.72
C GLU A 222 8.55 29.10 -34.23
#